data_AF-A0A947V5C7-F1
#
_entry.id   AF-A0A947V5C7-F1
#
_cell.length_a   1.000
_cell.length_b   1.000
_cell.length_c   1.000
_cell.angle_alpha   90.00
_cell.angle_beta   90.00
_cell.angle_gamma   90.00
#
_symmetry.space_group_name_H-M   'P 1'
#
loop_
_entity.id
_entity.type
_entity.pdbx_description
1 polymer ?
#
loop_
_entity_poly.entity_id
_entity_poly.type
_entity_poly.pdbx_seq_one_letter_code
_entity_poly.pdbx_strand_id
1 'polypeptide(L)'
;MSAKELDVLKEKLLVMRQDIFHRLQQLDDGWQELAEKDIEFEEEAQKAELSELYAQLDEREKEEIVAIDHALDKMDALQYGKCEECAKQIPLPRLQALPATRFCLACSARAEEKNRIPPALP
;
A
#
# COMPACT_ATOMS: atom_id res chain seq x y z
N MET A 1 12.65 15.58 -0.79
CA MET A 1 11.25 15.61 -1.26
C MET A 1 10.60 16.86 -0.71
N SER A 2 9.81 17.55 -1.52
CA SER A 2 9.00 18.70 -1.12
C SER A 2 7.67 18.24 -0.51
N ALA A 3 7.05 19.08 0.33
CA ALA A 3 5.74 18.79 0.92
C ALA A 3 4.68 18.49 -0.16
N LYS A 4 4.66 19.27 -1.24
CA LYS A 4 3.75 19.06 -2.38
C LYS A 4 3.92 17.69 -3.06
N GLU A 5 5.15 17.20 -3.19
CA GLU A 5 5.38 15.86 -3.76
C GLU A 5 4.91 14.76 -2.83
N LEU A 6 5.00 14.96 -1.51
CA LEU A 6 4.52 14.02 -0.51
C LEU A 6 2.99 13.95 -0.52
N ASP A 7 2.31 15.09 -0.59
CA ASP A 7 0.84 15.17 -0.69
C ASP A 7 0.31 14.41 -1.92
N VAL A 8 0.94 14.62 -3.08
CA VAL A 8 0.56 13.91 -4.32
C VAL A 8 0.75 12.40 -4.20
N LEU A 9 1.79 11.94 -3.50
CA LEU A 9 2.02 10.51 -3.28
C LEU A 9 1.04 9.95 -2.24
N LYS A 10 0.70 10.72 -1.20
CA LYS A 10 -0.32 10.36 -0.21
C LYS A 10 -1.68 10.16 -0.86
N GLU A 11 -2.11 11.11 -1.69
CA GLU A 11 -3.37 11.03 -2.44
C GLU A 11 -3.40 9.77 -3.33
N LYS A 12 -2.31 9.47 -4.04
CA LYS A 12 -2.20 8.24 -4.83
C LYS A 12 -2.34 6.97 -3.99
N LEU A 13 -1.73 6.91 -2.81
CA LEU A 13 -1.83 5.76 -1.92
C LEU A 13 -3.28 5.56 -1.43
N LEU A 14 -3.98 6.64 -1.10
CA LEU A 14 -5.39 6.57 -0.70
C LEU A 14 -6.28 6.08 -1.84
N VAL A 15 -6.08 6.59 -3.06
CA VAL A 15 -6.80 6.13 -4.24
C VAL A 15 -6.52 4.65 -4.52
N MET A 16 -5.27 4.19 -4.38
CA MET A 16 -4.93 2.76 -4.53
C MET A 16 -5.64 1.89 -3.49
N ARG A 17 -5.68 2.33 -2.22
CA ARG A 17 -6.40 1.62 -1.16
C ARG A 17 -7.88 1.52 -1.48
N GLN A 18 -8.48 2.64 -1.91
CA GLN A 18 -9.89 2.70 -2.30
C GLN A 18 -10.17 1.80 -3.50
N ASP A 19 -9.29 1.74 -4.51
CA ASP A 19 -9.44 0.87 -5.68
C ASP A 19 -9.46 -0.62 -5.31
N ILE A 20 -8.64 -1.04 -4.34
CA ILE A 20 -8.65 -2.42 -3.83
C ILE A 20 -10.00 -2.76 -3.19
N PHE A 21 -10.53 -1.87 -2.34
CA PHE A 21 -11.86 -2.06 -1.76
C PHE A 21 -12.98 -1.95 -2.80
N HIS A 22 -12.87 -1.06 -3.80
CA HIS A 22 -13.81 -0.92 -4.89
C HIS A 22 -13.90 -2.20 -5.75
N ARG A 23 -12.77 -2.88 -5.96
CA ARG A 23 -12.74 -4.18 -6.66
C ARG A 23 -13.54 -5.25 -5.92
N LEU A 24 -13.55 -5.23 -4.58
CA LEU A 24 -14.44 -6.08 -3.78
C LEU A 24 -15.89 -5.58 -3.81
N GLN A 25 -16.10 -4.27 -3.79
CA GLN A 25 -17.42 -3.64 -3.76
C GLN A 25 -18.26 -3.77 -5.03
N GLN A 26 -17.70 -4.19 -6.17
CA GLN A 26 -18.57 -4.60 -7.28
C GLN A 26 -19.50 -5.78 -6.90
N LEU A 27 -19.38 -6.30 -5.66
CA LEU A 27 -20.31 -7.19 -4.99
C LEU A 27 -21.26 -6.54 -3.95
N ASP A 28 -21.09 -5.27 -3.53
CA ASP A 28 -22.00 -4.61 -2.56
C ASP A 28 -21.93 -3.05 -2.54
N ASP A 29 -23.09 -2.38 -2.65
CA ASP A 29 -23.31 -0.94 -2.91
C ASP A 29 -23.01 0.02 -1.71
N GLY A 30 -22.36 -0.44 -0.64
CA GLY A 30 -22.31 0.27 0.65
C GLY A 30 -21.21 1.33 0.90
N TRP A 31 -20.13 1.40 0.10
CA TRP A 31 -18.89 2.06 0.57
C TRP A 31 -18.45 3.38 -0.05
N GLN A 32 -19.19 3.98 -0.99
CA GLN A 32 -18.83 5.34 -1.41
C GLN A 32 -18.75 6.31 -0.22
N GLU A 33 -19.45 6.00 0.88
CA GLU A 33 -19.49 6.79 2.12
C GLU A 33 -18.28 6.56 3.08
N LEU A 34 -17.61 5.40 3.00
CA LEU A 34 -16.49 5.02 3.89
C LEU A 34 -15.14 5.60 3.43
N ALA A 35 -14.96 5.72 2.12
CA ALA A 35 -13.67 6.09 1.54
C ALA A 35 -13.42 7.61 1.50
N GLU A 36 -14.44 8.44 1.75
CA GLU A 36 -14.30 9.89 1.96
C GLU A 36 -13.99 10.25 3.43
N LYS A 37 -14.17 9.31 4.37
CA LYS A 37 -13.85 9.48 5.80
C LYS A 37 -12.47 8.92 6.14
N ASP A 38 -11.43 9.46 5.53
CA ASP A 38 -10.12 9.33 6.15
C ASP A 38 -10.03 10.26 7.36
N ILE A 39 -9.58 9.69 8.48
CA ILE A 39 -9.18 10.33 9.75
C ILE A 39 -10.33 10.53 10.75
N GLU A 40 -10.76 9.45 11.40
CA GLU A 40 -10.76 9.30 12.87
C GLU A 40 -11.24 7.87 13.21
N PHE A 41 -10.31 7.03 13.65
CA PHE A 41 -10.57 5.64 14.06
C PHE A 41 -11.38 5.61 15.36
N GLU A 42 -12.68 5.88 15.33
CA GLU A 42 -13.50 5.82 16.54
C GLU A 42 -14.96 5.38 16.32
N GLU A 43 -15.22 4.38 15.47
CA GLU A 43 -16.48 3.63 15.55
C GLU A 43 -16.23 2.12 15.38
N GLU A 44 -16.55 1.35 16.43
CA GLU A 44 -16.40 -0.10 16.51
C GLU A 44 -17.19 -0.85 15.42
N ALA A 45 -18.30 -0.26 14.96
CA ALA A 45 -19.12 -0.78 13.87
C ALA A 45 -18.40 -0.68 12.51
N GLN A 46 -17.71 0.44 12.24
CA GLN A 46 -16.94 0.62 11.01
C GLN A 46 -15.73 -0.31 10.97
N LYS A 47 -15.09 -0.59 12.12
CA LYS A 47 -14.03 -1.61 12.21
C LYS A 47 -14.55 -3.02 11.89
N ALA A 48 -15.76 -3.36 12.31
CA ALA A 48 -16.34 -4.68 12.03
C ALA A 48 -16.64 -4.87 10.54
N GLU A 49 -17.22 -3.85 9.88
CA GLU A 49 -17.52 -3.87 8.45
C GLU A 49 -16.23 -3.88 7.59
N LEU A 50 -15.22 -3.09 7.98
CA LEU A 50 -13.89 -3.15 7.39
C LEU A 50 -13.24 -4.52 7.56
N SER A 51 -13.42 -5.16 8.73
CA SER A 51 -12.87 -6.49 9.02
C SER A 51 -13.50 -7.58 8.14
N GLU A 52 -14.79 -7.49 7.82
CA GLU A 52 -15.46 -8.47 6.94
C GLU A 52 -15.00 -8.34 5.49
N LEU A 53 -14.82 -7.13 4.97
CA LEU A 53 -14.21 -6.94 3.65
C LEU A 53 -12.74 -7.36 3.63
N TYR A 54 -12.00 -7.02 4.69
CA TYR A 54 -10.60 -7.42 4.80
C TYR A 54 -10.47 -8.95 4.78
N ALA A 55 -11.46 -9.68 5.32
CA ALA A 55 -11.49 -11.14 5.24
C ALA A 55 -11.66 -11.66 3.80
N GLN A 56 -12.37 -10.92 2.94
CA GLN A 56 -12.66 -11.28 1.54
C GLN A 56 -11.48 -11.04 0.58
N LEU A 57 -10.50 -10.23 0.97
CA LEU A 57 -9.29 -10.00 0.16
C LEU A 57 -8.44 -11.28 0.08
N ASP A 58 -7.86 -11.56 -1.09
CA ASP A 58 -6.81 -12.57 -1.18
C ASP A 58 -5.53 -12.05 -0.53
N GLU A 59 -4.57 -12.96 -0.33
CA GLU A 59 -3.30 -12.66 0.34
C GLU A 59 -2.54 -11.50 -0.33
N ARG A 60 -2.63 -11.40 -1.67
CA ARG A 60 -1.96 -10.34 -2.43
C ARG A 60 -2.56 -8.96 -2.16
N GLU A 61 -3.89 -8.83 -2.13
CA GLU A 61 -4.49 -7.53 -1.84
C GLU A 61 -4.29 -7.13 -0.37
N LYS A 62 -4.30 -8.11 0.55
CA LYS A 62 -3.92 -7.86 1.95
C LYS A 62 -2.50 -7.32 2.06
N GLU A 63 -1.54 -7.97 1.39
CA GLU A 63 -0.15 -7.51 1.34
C GLU A 63 -0.05 -6.09 0.75
N GLU A 64 -0.84 -5.79 -0.28
CA GLU A 64 -0.85 -4.46 -0.91
C GLU A 64 -1.42 -3.38 0.01
N ILE A 65 -2.54 -3.65 0.72
CA ILE A 65 -3.08 -2.72 1.73
C ILE A 65 -2.08 -2.51 2.86
N VAL A 66 -1.48 -3.58 3.39
CA VAL A 66 -0.45 -3.46 4.43
C VAL A 66 0.73 -2.62 3.95
N ALA A 67 1.14 -2.75 2.68
CA ALA A 67 2.20 -1.93 2.11
C ALA A 67 1.80 -0.46 1.98
N ILE A 68 0.54 -0.18 1.61
CA ILE A 68 -0.02 1.17 1.52
C ILE A 68 -0.10 1.83 2.91
N ASP A 69 -0.72 1.18 3.89
CA ASP A 69 -0.87 1.71 5.24
C ASP A 69 0.50 1.98 5.87
N HIS A 70 1.42 1.03 5.72
CA HIS A 70 2.78 1.21 6.19
C HIS A 70 3.52 2.37 5.47
N ALA A 71 3.23 2.64 4.20
CA ALA A 71 3.76 3.80 3.49
C ALA A 71 3.19 5.11 4.06
N LEU A 72 1.87 5.16 4.32
CA LEU A 72 1.18 6.30 4.93
C LEU A 72 1.72 6.60 6.33
N ASP A 73 1.85 5.58 7.19
CA ASP A 73 2.45 5.70 8.52
C ASP A 73 3.87 6.29 8.46
N LYS A 74 4.66 5.86 7.48
CA LYS A 74 5.99 6.42 7.26
C LYS A 74 5.97 7.87 6.76
N MET A 75 4.94 8.29 6.03
CA MET A 75 4.79 9.69 5.62
C MET A 75 4.52 10.55 6.86
N ASP A 76 3.62 10.10 7.74
CA ASP A 76 3.28 10.79 8.98
C ASP A 76 4.47 10.81 9.95
N ALA A 77 5.28 9.75 9.98
CA ALA A 77 6.52 9.68 10.76
C ALA A 77 7.75 10.37 10.10
N LEU A 78 7.58 11.04 8.94
CA LEU A 78 8.65 11.69 8.16
C LEU A 78 9.81 10.73 7.75
N GLN A 79 9.53 9.43 7.64
CA GLN A 79 10.47 8.37 7.28
C GLN A 79 10.22 7.78 5.89
N TYR A 80 9.24 8.31 5.17
CA TYR A 80 8.87 7.83 3.84
C TYR A 80 10.00 8.00 2.81
N GLY A 81 10.04 7.08 1.84
CA GLY A 81 11.07 7.05 0.80
C GLY A 81 12.42 6.51 1.27
N LYS A 82 12.47 5.73 2.36
CA LYS A 82 13.67 5.03 2.82
C LYS A 82 13.51 3.51 2.69
N CYS A 83 14.45 2.87 2.02
CA CYS A 83 14.48 1.42 1.83
C CYS A 83 14.65 0.70 3.17
N GLU A 84 13.85 -0.32 3.44
CA GLU A 84 13.92 -1.08 4.68
C GLU A 84 15.11 -2.04 4.77
N GLU A 85 15.60 -2.54 3.64
CA GLU A 85 16.72 -3.49 3.63
C GLU A 85 18.07 -2.79 3.74
N CYS A 86 18.27 -1.70 2.99
CA CYS A 86 19.57 -1.03 2.92
C CYS A 86 19.62 0.36 3.54
N ALA A 87 18.50 0.84 4.11
CA ALA A 87 18.36 2.17 4.70
C ALA A 87 18.66 3.35 3.76
N LYS A 88 18.86 3.11 2.46
CA LYS A 88 19.12 4.16 1.45
C LYS A 88 17.82 4.82 1.01
N GLN A 89 17.94 6.06 0.52
CA GLN A 89 16.82 6.79 -0.05
C GLN A 89 16.33 6.12 -1.34
N ILE A 90 15.03 5.92 -1.46
CA ILE A 90 14.37 5.39 -2.64
C ILE A 90 14.24 6.54 -3.64
N PRO A 91 14.68 6.38 -4.90
CA PRO A 91 14.56 7.43 -5.91
C PRO A 91 13.10 7.86 -6.10
N LEU A 92 12.87 9.18 -6.21
CA LEU A 92 11.53 9.72 -6.42
C LEU A 92 10.79 9.12 -7.63
N PRO A 93 11.44 8.88 -8.80
CA PRO A 93 10.76 8.24 -9.93
C PRO A 93 10.21 6.84 -9.60
N ARG A 94 10.88 6.11 -8.69
CA ARG A 94 10.42 4.80 -8.22
C ARG A 94 9.21 4.94 -7.30
N LEU A 95 9.22 5.91 -6.38
CA LEU A 95 8.09 6.22 -5.50
C LEU A 95 6.88 6.74 -6.31
N GLN A 96 7.11 7.47 -7.39
CA GLN A 96 6.04 7.93 -8.28
C GLN A 96 5.39 6.79 -9.07
N ALA A 97 6.16 5.77 -9.43
CA ALA A 97 5.69 4.58 -10.14
C ALA A 97 5.04 3.57 -9.20
N LEU A 98 5.64 3.34 -8.02
CA LEU A 98 5.15 2.43 -6.98
C LEU A 98 5.25 3.12 -5.61
N PRO A 99 4.23 3.88 -5.19
CA PRO A 99 4.29 4.63 -3.94
C PRO A 99 4.26 3.73 -2.70
N ALA A 100 3.68 2.52 -2.79
CA ALA A 100 3.67 1.55 -1.69
C ALA A 100 5.00 0.75 -1.56
N THR A 101 6.04 1.08 -2.35
CA THR A 101 7.30 0.30 -2.35
C THR A 101 8.09 0.47 -1.04
N ARG A 102 8.34 -0.66 -0.36
CA ARG A 102 9.18 -0.72 0.87
C ARG A 102 10.69 -0.78 0.56
N PHE A 103 11.03 -1.19 -0.65
CA PHE A 103 12.40 -1.47 -1.07
C PHE A 103 12.85 -0.59 -2.24
N CYS A 104 14.16 -0.32 -2.32
CA CYS A 104 14.75 0.28 -3.50
C CYS A 104 14.89 -0.74 -4.63
N LEU A 105 15.12 -0.27 -5.87
CA LEU A 105 15.22 -1.13 -7.06
C LEU A 105 16.20 -2.29 -6.87
N ALA A 106 17.39 -2.03 -6.31
CA ALA A 106 18.41 -3.05 -6.08
C ALA A 106 18.03 -4.09 -5.01
N CYS A 107 17.22 -3.69 -4.02
CA CYS A 107 16.73 -4.59 -2.97
C CYS A 107 15.56 -5.43 -3.49
N SER A 108 14.63 -4.80 -4.22
CA SER A 108 13.54 -5.48 -4.92
C SER A 108 14.05 -6.54 -5.87
N ALA A 109 15.02 -6.22 -6.73
CA ALA A 109 15.58 -7.17 -7.69
C ALA A 109 16.25 -8.39 -7.02
N ARG A 110 16.90 -8.18 -5.86
CA ARG A 110 17.49 -9.28 -5.06
C ARG A 110 16.44 -10.15 -4.39
N ALA A 111 15.34 -9.57 -3.94
CA ALA A 111 14.21 -10.33 -3.39
C ALA A 111 13.54 -11.19 -4.48
N GLU A 112 13.35 -10.64 -5.68
CA GLU A 112 12.78 -11.36 -6.82
C GLU A 112 13.68 -12.52 -7.30
N GLU A 113 14.99 -12.32 -7.33
CA GLU A 113 15.94 -13.37 -7.68
C GLU A 113 15.90 -14.55 -6.69
N LYS A 114 15.71 -14.29 -5.40
CA LYS A 114 15.54 -15.34 -4.38
C LYS A 114 14.21 -16.09 -4.52
N ASN A 115 13.18 -15.45 -5.05
CA ASN A 115 11.85 -16.02 -5.24
C ASN A 115 11.65 -16.69 -6.61
N ARG A 116 12.66 -16.64 -7.49
CA ARG A 116 12.65 -17.43 -8.72
C ARG A 116 12.83 -18.90 -8.36
N ILE A 117 11.74 -19.66 -8.47
CA ILE A 117 11.80 -21.12 -8.63
C ILE A 117 12.69 -21.36 -9.86
N PRO A 118 13.85 -22.03 -9.74
CA PRO A 118 14.64 -22.36 -10.91
C PRO A 118 13.76 -23.21 -11.84
N PRO A 119 13.79 -22.99 -13.17
CA PRO A 119 13.07 -23.86 -14.08
C PRO A 119 13.52 -25.30 -13.80
N ALA A 120 12.57 -26.21 -13.60
CA ALA A 120 12.88 -27.62 -13.48
C ALA A 120 13.60 -28.05 -14.76
N LEU A 121 14.93 -28.24 -14.67
CA LEU A 121 15.70 -28.79 -15.78
C LEU A 121 15.26 -30.25 -16.00
N PRO A 122 14.96 -30.67 -17.24
CA PRO A 122 14.89 -32.08 -17.60
C PRO A 122 16.29 -32.72 -17.60
#